data_AF-A0A1I0AEX3-F1
#
_entry.id   AF-A0A1I0AEX3-F1
#
_cell.length_a   1.000
_cell.length_b   1.000
_cell.length_c   1.000
_cell.angle_alpha   90.00
_cell.angle_beta   90.00
_cell.angle_gamma   90.00
#
_symmetry.space_group_name_H-M   'P 1'
#
loop_
_entity.id
_entity.type
_entity.pdbx_description
1 polymer ?
#
loop_
_entity_poly.entity_id
_entity_poly.type
_entity_poly.pdbx_seq_one_letter_code
_entity_poly.pdbx_strand_id
1 'polypeptide(L)'
;MLPLLLTLVLSGTNPPPVEAWAQKACPAPKKEPDSNVEFKAALEARATCLKKAMNQSIDRVLLPLKKKDPPAFKQWMGLQADYNRWVADACAAIEEANWVDVSTGERSMGTGYGGTEQECLQRQYAWRGFYADAWARGGWKAIAAAQDAYAQQAPKREDGLRQYQQKAQAAAAQAPVQVAQSDTPSQQLSRDDWKDYNGRLERAASGPQALAERQCALVPKADASCAQGFRASLTAQLDFSDVLGAPGSP
;
A
#
# COMPACT_ATOMS: atom_id res chain seq x y z
N MET A 1 55.57 5.58 3.39
CA MET A 1 54.52 5.39 4.42
C MET A 1 53.55 6.57 4.30
N LEU A 2 52.39 6.35 3.67
CA LEU A 2 51.30 7.32 3.56
C LEU A 2 50.06 6.61 4.12
N PRO A 3 49.42 7.11 5.20
CA PRO A 3 48.16 6.54 5.64
C PRO A 3 47.03 7.11 4.78
N LEU A 4 46.39 6.24 4.00
CA LEU A 4 45.10 6.50 3.37
C LEU A 4 44.05 6.63 4.49
N LEU A 5 43.69 7.87 4.81
CA LEU A 5 42.49 8.20 5.57
C LEU A 5 41.27 7.96 4.67
N LEU A 6 40.70 6.76 4.77
CA LEU A 6 39.36 6.46 4.27
C LEU A 6 38.33 7.22 5.12
N THR A 7 38.00 8.42 4.72
CA THR A 7 36.80 9.13 5.17
C THR A 7 35.57 8.41 4.58
N LEU A 8 35.00 7.50 5.37
CA LEU A 8 33.62 7.04 5.21
C LEU A 8 32.70 8.25 5.36
N VAL A 9 32.32 8.85 4.23
CA VAL A 9 31.20 9.79 4.16
C VAL A 9 29.94 8.96 4.37
N LEU A 10 29.52 8.83 5.63
CA LEU A 10 28.16 8.45 5.99
C LEU A 10 27.24 9.50 5.38
N SER A 11 26.80 9.24 4.15
CA SER A 11 25.71 9.96 3.51
C SER A 11 24.45 9.59 4.29
N GLY A 12 24.26 10.24 5.43
CA GLY A 12 23.02 10.18 6.21
C GLY A 12 21.92 10.81 5.40
N THR A 13 21.39 10.07 4.42
CA THR A 13 20.16 10.44 3.72
C THR A 13 19.08 10.40 4.78
N ASN A 14 18.63 11.57 5.22
CA ASN A 14 17.46 11.68 6.08
C ASN A 14 16.34 10.84 5.45
N PRO A 15 15.63 10.01 6.24
CA PRO A 15 14.57 9.17 5.71
C PRO A 15 13.54 10.05 4.98
N PRO A 16 12.93 9.57 3.88
CA PRO A 16 11.85 10.27 3.21
C PRO A 16 10.81 10.78 4.22
N PRO A 17 10.18 11.96 4.01
CA PRO A 17 9.32 12.59 5.02
C PRO A 17 8.21 11.68 5.59
N VAL A 18 7.66 10.81 4.74
CA VAL A 18 6.64 9.82 5.13
C VAL A 18 7.21 8.77 6.09
N GLU A 19 8.41 8.28 5.81
CA GLU A 19 9.10 7.31 6.67
C GLU A 19 9.55 7.95 7.98
N ALA A 20 10.05 9.20 7.92
CA ALA A 20 10.37 9.98 9.12
C ALA A 20 9.14 10.17 10.02
N TRP A 21 7.96 10.45 9.42
CA TRP A 21 6.70 10.53 10.15
C TRP A 21 6.32 9.19 10.76
N ALA A 22 6.39 8.10 9.98
CA ALA A 22 6.04 6.76 10.44
C ALA A 22 6.93 6.33 11.61
N GLN A 23 8.24 6.53 11.51
CA GLN A 23 9.20 6.18 12.54
C GLN A 23 9.00 7.00 13.81
N LYS A 24 8.62 8.27 13.68
CA LYS A 24 8.28 9.13 14.83
C LYS A 24 6.98 8.70 15.50
N ALA A 25 5.96 8.36 14.71
CA ALA A 25 4.64 7.99 15.22
C ALA A 25 4.64 6.59 15.84
N CYS A 26 5.29 5.64 15.16
CA CYS A 26 5.31 4.22 15.47
C CYS A 26 6.70 3.64 15.10
N PRO A 27 7.67 3.76 16.03
CA PRO A 27 9.03 3.26 15.80
C PRO A 27 9.04 1.77 15.44
N ALA A 28 9.90 1.40 14.50
CA ALA A 28 10.19 -0.02 14.23
C ALA A 28 10.74 -0.72 15.50
N PRO A 29 10.50 -2.03 15.66
CA PRO A 29 11.10 -2.82 16.73
C PRO A 29 12.62 -2.70 16.70
N LYS A 30 13.24 -2.56 17.87
CA LYS A 30 14.71 -2.48 17.98
C LYS A 30 15.39 -3.84 17.92
N LYS A 31 14.65 -4.91 18.20
CA LYS A 31 15.13 -6.29 18.19
C LYS A 31 14.62 -6.95 16.91
N GLU A 32 15.51 -7.65 16.22
CA GLU A 32 15.10 -8.53 15.13
C GLU A 32 14.24 -9.67 15.67
N PRO A 33 13.17 -10.06 14.97
CA PRO A 33 12.33 -11.19 15.38
C PRO A 33 13.08 -12.51 15.29
N ASP A 34 12.89 -13.39 16.28
CA ASP A 34 13.56 -14.71 16.31
C ASP A 34 12.77 -15.78 15.54
N SER A 35 11.56 -15.45 15.03
CA SER A 35 10.71 -16.37 14.27
C SER A 35 9.75 -15.65 13.31
N ASN A 36 9.18 -16.38 12.35
CA ASN A 36 8.14 -15.87 11.45
C ASN A 36 6.86 -15.44 12.21
N VAL A 37 6.59 -16.05 13.37
CA VAL A 37 5.45 -15.65 14.22
C VAL A 37 5.72 -14.29 14.83
N GLU A 38 6.90 -14.09 15.41
CA GLU A 38 7.29 -12.80 15.99
C GLU A 38 7.39 -11.70 14.93
N PHE A 39 7.91 -12.04 13.75
CA PHE A 39 8.00 -11.11 12.63
C PHE A 39 6.61 -10.61 12.21
N LYS A 40 5.65 -11.52 11.99
CA LYS A 40 4.28 -11.14 11.63
C LYS A 40 3.58 -10.36 12.74
N ALA A 41 3.74 -10.77 14.00
CA ALA A 41 3.18 -10.05 15.14
C ALA A 41 3.74 -8.62 15.23
N ALA A 42 5.04 -8.43 14.96
CA ALA A 42 5.67 -7.11 14.94
C ALA A 42 5.14 -6.24 13.78
N LEU A 43 4.96 -6.82 12.59
CA LEU A 43 4.38 -6.10 11.44
C LEU A 43 2.93 -5.68 11.71
N GLU A 44 2.10 -6.58 12.23
CA GLU A 44 0.70 -6.28 12.58
C GLU A 44 0.60 -5.22 13.68
N ALA A 45 1.43 -5.34 14.73
CA ALA A 45 1.48 -4.35 15.81
C ALA A 45 1.85 -2.95 15.28
N ARG A 46 2.84 -2.88 14.38
CA ARG A 46 3.24 -1.62 13.75
C ARG A 46 2.15 -1.06 12.82
N ALA A 47 1.52 -1.89 12.00
CA ALA A 47 0.39 -1.48 11.16
C ALA A 47 -0.77 -0.92 12.00
N THR A 48 -1.10 -1.59 13.11
CA THR A 48 -2.13 -1.17 14.05
C THR A 48 -1.78 0.17 14.72
N CYS A 49 -0.53 0.33 15.15
CA CYS A 49 -0.05 1.61 15.68
C CYS A 49 -0.20 2.73 14.64
N LEU A 50 0.27 2.50 13.40
CA LEU A 50 0.22 3.50 12.34
C LEU A 50 -1.23 3.86 11.96
N LYS A 51 -2.14 2.89 11.93
CA LYS A 51 -3.58 3.14 11.73
C LYS A 51 -4.15 4.05 12.81
N LYS A 52 -3.80 3.83 14.08
CA LYS A 52 -4.21 4.69 15.20
C LYS A 52 -3.64 6.10 15.06
N ALA A 53 -2.35 6.22 14.76
CA ALA A 53 -1.68 7.51 14.55
C ALA A 53 -2.26 8.27 13.35
N MET A 54 -2.54 7.58 12.25
CA MET A 54 -3.21 8.11 11.06
C MET A 54 -4.58 8.69 11.43
N ASN A 55 -5.42 7.94 12.14
CA ASN A 55 -6.74 8.42 12.56
C ASN A 55 -6.64 9.68 13.44
N GLN A 56 -5.68 9.72 14.37
CA GLN A 56 -5.44 10.92 15.18
C GLN A 56 -5.02 12.12 14.33
N SER A 57 -4.20 11.94 13.30
CA SER A 57 -3.84 13.01 12.37
C SER A 57 -5.03 13.48 11.54
N ILE A 58 -5.88 12.56 11.07
CA ILE A 58 -7.10 12.87 10.33
C ILE A 58 -8.06 13.69 11.20
N ASP A 59 -8.25 13.31 12.47
CA ASP A 59 -9.13 14.02 13.40
C ASP A 59 -8.73 15.48 13.59
N ARG A 60 -7.42 15.80 13.58
CA ARG A 60 -6.93 17.19 13.66
C ARG A 60 -7.42 18.06 12.52
N VAL A 61 -7.66 17.47 11.35
CA VAL A 61 -8.17 18.18 10.17
C VAL A 61 -9.70 18.15 10.11
N LEU A 62 -10.31 16.99 10.37
CA LEU A 62 -11.74 16.80 10.12
C LEU A 62 -12.63 17.29 11.27
N LEU A 63 -12.24 17.12 12.53
CA LEU A 63 -13.09 17.54 13.65
C LEU A 63 -13.43 19.05 13.64
N PRO A 64 -12.52 19.96 13.26
CA PRO A 64 -12.89 21.37 13.06
C PRO A 64 -14.00 21.59 12.01
N LEU A 65 -14.04 20.76 10.96
CA LEU A 65 -15.06 20.85 9.91
C LEU A 65 -16.44 20.45 10.43
N LYS A 66 -16.54 19.55 11.41
CA LYS A 66 -17.83 19.11 11.96
C LYS A 66 -18.73 20.27 12.40
N LYS A 67 -18.15 21.36 12.90
CA LYS A 67 -18.89 22.59 13.26
C LYS A 67 -18.87 23.64 12.16
N LYS A 68 -17.74 23.83 11.47
CA LYS A 68 -17.53 24.90 10.48
C LYS A 68 -18.22 24.62 9.14
N ASP A 69 -18.20 23.37 8.71
CA ASP A 69 -18.74 22.89 7.43
C ASP A 69 -19.15 21.40 7.56
N PRO A 70 -20.33 21.12 8.15
CA PRO A 70 -20.82 19.75 8.34
C PRO A 70 -20.96 18.94 7.03
N PRO A 71 -21.42 19.52 5.90
CA PRO A 71 -21.40 18.84 4.61
C PRO A 71 -20.01 18.38 4.18
N ALA A 72 -18.99 19.24 4.24
CA ALA A 72 -17.61 18.86 3.91
C ALA A 72 -17.08 17.77 4.86
N PHE A 73 -17.36 17.89 6.17
CA PHE A 73 -17.00 16.86 7.14
C PHE A 73 -17.55 15.47 6.75
N LYS A 74 -18.85 15.40 6.37
CA LYS A 74 -19.47 14.14 5.94
C LYS A 74 -18.81 13.57 4.69
N GLN A 75 -18.47 14.42 3.72
CA GLN A 75 -17.80 13.97 2.49
C GLN A 75 -16.39 13.45 2.76
N TRP A 76 -15.62 14.11 3.63
CA TRP A 76 -14.30 13.66 4.06
C TRP A 76 -14.35 12.33 4.83
N MET A 77 -15.32 12.15 5.72
CA MET A 77 -15.53 10.88 6.42
C MET A 77 -15.89 9.75 5.44
N GLY A 78 -16.73 10.03 4.45
CA GLY A 78 -17.03 9.10 3.36
C GLY A 78 -15.77 8.71 2.59
N LEU A 79 -14.99 9.68 2.15
CA LEU A 79 -13.70 9.45 1.48
C LEU A 79 -12.75 8.60 2.32
N GLN A 80 -12.66 8.83 3.63
CA GLN A 80 -11.82 8.01 4.51
C GLN A 80 -12.33 6.56 4.61
N ALA A 81 -13.64 6.35 4.66
CA ALA A 81 -14.22 5.01 4.65
C ALA A 81 -13.93 4.27 3.34
N ASP A 82 -14.02 4.96 2.21
CA ASP A 82 -13.71 4.40 0.90
C ASP A 82 -12.21 4.10 0.75
N TYR A 83 -11.35 4.98 1.26
CA TYR A 83 -9.91 4.75 1.35
C TYR A 83 -9.60 3.49 2.17
N ASN A 84 -10.21 3.34 3.35
CA ASN A 84 -9.99 2.17 4.21
C ASN A 84 -10.41 0.86 3.53
N ARG A 85 -11.53 0.85 2.79
CA ARG A 85 -11.99 -0.32 2.03
C ARG A 85 -11.03 -0.65 0.89
N TRP A 86 -10.62 0.36 0.12
CA TRP A 86 -9.65 0.17 -0.96
C TRP A 86 -8.30 -0.32 -0.44
N VAL A 87 -7.77 0.24 0.65
CA VAL A 87 -6.48 -0.19 1.24
C VAL A 87 -6.51 -1.67 1.63
N ALA A 88 -7.62 -2.12 2.23
CA ALA A 88 -7.77 -3.53 2.61
C ALA A 88 -7.76 -4.44 1.37
N ASP A 89 -8.54 -4.13 0.34
CA ASP A 89 -8.54 -4.89 -0.91
C ASP A 89 -7.17 -4.84 -1.62
N ALA A 90 -6.54 -3.66 -1.72
CA ALA A 90 -5.29 -3.48 -2.44
C ALA A 90 -4.12 -4.20 -1.76
N CYS A 91 -4.02 -4.13 -0.43
CA CYS A 91 -2.95 -4.81 0.30
C CYS A 91 -3.16 -6.33 0.32
N ALA A 92 -4.40 -6.80 0.43
CA ALA A 92 -4.70 -8.23 0.31
C ALA A 92 -4.43 -8.75 -1.12
N ALA A 93 -4.64 -7.94 -2.16
CA ALA A 93 -4.31 -8.32 -3.53
C ALA A 93 -2.80 -8.50 -3.76
N ILE A 94 -1.99 -7.62 -3.16
CA ILE A 94 -0.52 -7.72 -3.22
C ILE A 94 -0.02 -8.94 -2.45
N GLU A 95 -0.57 -9.19 -1.26
CA GLU A 95 -0.25 -10.39 -0.49
C GLU A 95 -0.52 -11.64 -1.32
N GLU A 96 -1.74 -11.76 -1.85
CA GLU A 96 -2.15 -12.90 -2.67
C GLU A 96 -1.27 -13.05 -3.92
N ALA A 97 -0.80 -11.94 -4.50
CA ALA A 97 0.10 -11.99 -5.64
C ALA A 97 1.44 -12.66 -5.36
N ASN A 98 1.92 -12.64 -4.10
CA ASN A 98 3.15 -13.35 -3.70
C ASN A 98 2.95 -14.86 -3.54
N TRP A 99 1.70 -15.31 -3.44
CA TRP A 99 1.37 -16.72 -3.17
C TRP A 99 0.67 -17.41 -4.33
N VAL A 100 0.28 -16.66 -5.36
CA VAL A 100 -0.35 -17.17 -6.58
C VAL A 100 0.65 -17.15 -7.73
N ASP A 101 0.98 -18.33 -8.23
CA ASP A 101 1.74 -18.49 -9.47
C ASP A 101 0.78 -18.37 -10.66
N VAL A 102 0.82 -17.22 -11.32
CA VAL A 102 -0.02 -16.93 -12.50
C VAL A 102 0.34 -17.74 -13.74
N SER A 103 1.45 -18.51 -13.73
CA SER A 103 1.81 -19.42 -14.83
C SER A 103 1.19 -20.80 -14.67
N THR A 104 1.07 -21.29 -13.43
CA THR A 104 0.52 -22.62 -13.13
C THR A 104 -0.93 -22.55 -12.68
N GLY A 105 -1.39 -21.41 -12.17
CA GLY A 105 -2.72 -21.25 -11.58
C GLY A 105 -2.81 -21.68 -10.11
N GLU A 106 -1.68 -22.01 -9.49
CA GLU A 106 -1.62 -22.55 -8.14
C GLU A 106 -1.41 -21.47 -7.08
N ARG A 107 -1.98 -21.72 -5.91
CA ARG A 107 -1.72 -20.96 -4.69
C ARG A 107 -1.02 -21.86 -3.68
N SER A 108 0.12 -21.40 -3.18
CA SER A 108 0.86 -22.04 -2.08
C SER A 108 1.09 -21.00 -1.00
N MET A 109 0.62 -21.23 0.22
CA MET A 109 0.80 -20.28 1.32
C MET A 109 1.89 -20.79 2.27
N GLY A 110 3.00 -20.07 2.32
CA GLY A 110 4.09 -20.33 3.24
C GLY A 110 3.86 -19.70 4.62
N THR A 111 4.78 -19.96 5.54
CA THR A 111 4.69 -19.44 6.92
C THR A 111 4.81 -17.91 7.01
N GLY A 112 5.29 -17.26 5.95
CA GLY A 112 5.34 -15.81 5.80
C GLY A 112 4.01 -15.15 5.43
N TYR A 113 2.95 -15.91 5.13
CA TYR A 113 1.65 -15.35 4.72
C TYR A 113 1.13 -14.35 5.75
N GLY A 114 0.65 -13.22 5.25
CA GLY A 114 0.24 -12.02 5.97
C GLY A 114 1.33 -10.94 6.07
N GLY A 115 2.59 -11.26 5.78
CA GLY A 115 3.70 -10.30 5.92
C GLY A 115 3.60 -9.11 4.97
N THR A 116 3.43 -9.37 3.68
CA THR A 116 3.37 -8.32 2.66
C THR A 116 2.12 -7.46 2.79
N GLU A 117 0.98 -8.06 3.18
CA GLU A 117 -0.24 -7.32 3.51
C GLU A 117 0.05 -6.28 4.59
N GLN A 118 0.67 -6.69 5.71
CA GLN A 118 0.97 -5.77 6.82
C GLN A 118 1.96 -4.68 6.42
N GLU A 119 2.98 -4.99 5.63
CA GLU A 119 3.90 -3.97 5.11
C GLU A 119 3.21 -2.97 4.18
N CYS A 120 2.34 -3.45 3.30
CA CYS A 120 1.50 -2.59 2.46
C CYS A 120 0.63 -1.66 3.31
N LEU A 121 -0.05 -2.21 4.32
CA LEU A 121 -0.87 -1.45 5.25
C LEU A 121 -0.04 -0.37 5.98
N GLN A 122 1.17 -0.70 6.44
CA GLN A 122 2.07 0.26 7.08
C GLN A 122 2.41 1.43 6.14
N ARG A 123 2.76 1.16 4.88
CA ARG A 123 3.04 2.22 3.87
C ARG A 123 1.83 3.12 3.67
N GLN A 124 0.65 2.52 3.47
CA GLN A 124 -0.60 3.25 3.21
C GLN A 124 -0.98 4.13 4.41
N TYR A 125 -0.98 3.57 5.63
CA TYR A 125 -1.28 4.33 6.84
C TYR A 125 -0.24 5.41 7.14
N ALA A 126 1.04 5.14 6.86
CA ALA A 126 2.11 6.13 6.98
C ALA A 126 1.88 7.32 6.05
N TRP A 127 1.61 7.06 4.76
CA TRP A 127 1.32 8.11 3.79
C TRP A 127 0.10 8.95 4.19
N ARG A 128 -1.02 8.27 4.50
CA ARG A 128 -2.27 8.95 4.86
C ARG A 128 -2.14 9.77 6.15
N GLY A 129 -1.43 9.24 7.13
CA GLY A 129 -1.17 9.91 8.40
C GLY A 129 -0.23 11.11 8.27
N PHE A 130 0.84 10.96 7.48
CA PHE A 130 1.74 12.06 7.11
C PHE A 130 0.97 13.17 6.40
N TYR A 131 0.18 12.84 5.37
CA TYR A 131 -0.60 13.81 4.61
C TYR A 131 -1.53 14.63 5.51
N ALA A 132 -2.28 13.95 6.40
CA ALA A 132 -3.21 14.62 7.31
C ALA A 132 -2.47 15.50 8.34
N ASP A 133 -1.35 15.04 8.91
CA ASP A 133 -0.56 15.84 9.87
C ASP A 133 0.07 17.06 9.20
N ALA A 134 0.61 16.89 7.99
CA ALA A 134 1.18 17.98 7.20
C ALA A 134 0.09 19.01 6.83
N TRP A 135 -1.09 18.56 6.38
CA TRP A 135 -2.21 19.44 6.08
C TRP A 135 -2.66 20.23 7.31
N ALA A 136 -2.82 19.58 8.47
CA ALA A 136 -3.21 20.24 9.71
C ALA A 136 -2.27 21.40 10.10
N ARG A 137 -1.00 21.34 9.70
CA ARG A 137 0.03 22.36 9.98
C ARG A 137 0.27 23.33 8.81
N GLY A 138 -0.48 23.21 7.71
CA GLY A 138 -0.25 24.01 6.49
C GLY A 138 1.02 23.63 5.71
N GLY A 139 1.57 22.43 5.94
CA GLY A 139 2.80 21.91 5.35
C GLY A 139 2.68 21.46 3.89
N TRP A 140 2.03 22.24 3.03
CA TRP A 140 1.76 21.88 1.63
C TRP A 140 3.01 21.58 0.81
N LYS A 141 4.12 22.29 1.07
CA LYS A 141 5.41 22.02 0.41
C LYS A 141 5.92 20.60 0.68
N ALA A 142 5.73 20.09 1.90
CA ALA A 142 6.16 18.74 2.26
C ALA A 142 5.27 17.68 1.61
N ILE A 143 3.96 17.95 1.50
CA ILE A 143 3.02 17.12 0.76
C ILE A 143 3.42 17.03 -0.71
N ALA A 144 3.63 18.17 -1.38
CA ALA A 144 3.99 18.22 -2.79
C ALA A 144 5.30 17.46 -3.06
N ALA A 145 6.35 17.69 -2.25
CA ALA A 145 7.62 16.98 -2.40
C ALA A 145 7.48 15.46 -2.25
N ALA A 146 6.63 14.99 -1.34
CA ALA A 146 6.36 13.56 -1.20
C ALA A 146 5.57 13.01 -2.40
N GLN A 147 4.58 13.75 -2.91
CA GLN A 147 3.82 13.36 -4.11
C GLN A 147 4.72 13.28 -5.35
N ASP A 148 5.63 14.23 -5.54
CA ASP A 148 6.59 14.23 -6.65
C ASP A 148 7.50 13.00 -6.59
N ALA A 149 7.99 12.65 -5.39
CA ALA A 149 8.80 11.44 -5.19
C ALA A 149 8.03 10.16 -5.56
N TYR A 150 6.74 10.07 -5.20
CA TYR A 150 5.89 8.95 -5.61
C TYR A 150 5.57 8.96 -7.10
N ALA A 151 5.38 10.13 -7.71
CA ALA A 151 5.11 10.27 -9.14
C ALA A 151 6.22 9.70 -10.02
N GLN A 152 7.47 9.71 -9.54
CA GLN A 152 8.59 9.08 -10.24
C GLN A 152 8.47 7.55 -10.30
N GLN A 153 7.84 6.93 -9.31
CA GLN A 153 7.70 5.46 -9.22
C GLN A 153 6.37 4.96 -9.79
N ALA A 154 5.33 5.81 -9.78
CA ALA A 154 3.98 5.42 -10.14
C ALA A 154 3.83 4.77 -11.52
N PRO A 155 4.46 5.25 -12.62
CA PRO A 155 4.34 4.61 -13.93
C PRO A 155 4.82 3.15 -13.93
N LYS A 156 5.96 2.88 -13.30
CA LYS A 156 6.50 1.51 -13.18
C LYS A 156 5.57 0.61 -12.38
N ARG A 157 4.98 1.13 -11.29
CA ARG A 157 4.01 0.38 -10.47
C ARG A 157 2.71 0.10 -11.21
N GLU A 158 2.21 1.08 -11.94
CA GLU A 158 1.01 0.95 -12.77
C GLU A 158 1.20 -0.08 -13.88
N ASP A 159 2.35 -0.03 -14.57
CA ASP A 159 2.71 -1.01 -15.58
C ASP A 159 2.83 -2.43 -15.00
N GLY A 160 3.42 -2.58 -13.80
CA GLY A 160 3.50 -3.84 -13.09
C GLY A 160 2.12 -4.40 -12.73
N LEU A 161 1.26 -3.59 -12.12
CA LEU A 161 -0.11 -3.99 -11.80
C LEU A 161 -0.88 -4.43 -13.05
N ARG A 162 -0.80 -3.65 -14.14
CA ARG A 162 -1.46 -3.99 -15.41
C ARG A 162 -0.95 -5.30 -16.00
N GLN A 163 0.37 -5.53 -15.99
CA GLN A 163 0.95 -6.78 -16.47
C GLN A 163 0.51 -7.98 -15.61
N TYR A 164 0.47 -7.80 -14.29
CA TYR A 164 0.02 -8.86 -13.38
C TYR A 164 -1.46 -9.19 -13.61
N GLN A 165 -2.33 -8.17 -13.73
CA GLN A 165 -3.75 -8.36 -14.06
C GLN A 165 -3.95 -9.14 -15.36
N GLN A 166 -3.17 -8.85 -16.40
CA GLN A 166 -3.26 -9.58 -17.67
C GLN A 166 -2.90 -11.06 -17.51
N LYS A 167 -1.83 -11.37 -16.75
CA LYS A 167 -1.44 -12.76 -16.47
C LYS A 167 -2.48 -13.48 -15.60
N ALA A 168 -2.99 -12.82 -14.56
CA ALA A 168 -4.04 -13.34 -13.69
C ALA A 168 -5.35 -13.64 -14.46
N GLN A 169 -5.75 -12.77 -15.39
CA GLN A 169 -6.89 -13.01 -16.26
C GLN A 169 -6.66 -14.20 -17.20
N ALA A 170 -5.45 -14.34 -17.76
CA ALA A 170 -5.10 -15.47 -18.61
C ALA A 170 -5.12 -16.81 -17.85
N ALA A 171 -4.62 -16.84 -16.61
CA ALA A 171 -4.69 -18.00 -15.73
C ALA A 171 -6.13 -18.36 -15.37
N ALA A 172 -6.93 -17.36 -14.98
CA ALA A 172 -8.34 -17.52 -14.64
C ALA A 172 -9.18 -18.13 -15.80
N ALA A 173 -8.86 -17.78 -17.05
CA ALA A 173 -9.54 -18.34 -18.21
C ALA A 173 -9.32 -19.86 -18.38
N GLN A 174 -8.21 -20.38 -17.86
CA GLN A 174 -7.84 -21.80 -17.91
C GLN A 174 -8.22 -22.55 -16.63
N ALA A 175 -8.75 -21.85 -15.61
CA ALA A 175 -9.01 -22.41 -14.31
C ALA A 175 -10.11 -23.50 -14.33
N PRO A 176 -9.94 -24.57 -13.53
CA PRO A 176 -10.94 -25.62 -13.39
C PRO A 176 -12.19 -25.10 -12.66
N VAL A 177 -13.35 -25.66 -13.00
CA VAL A 177 -14.63 -25.32 -12.33
C VAL A 177 -14.61 -25.76 -10.86
N GLN A 178 -14.02 -26.92 -10.58
CA GLN A 178 -13.85 -27.47 -9.24
C GLN A 178 -12.43 -28.00 -9.11
N VAL A 179 -11.85 -27.82 -7.92
CA VAL A 179 -10.52 -28.32 -7.58
C VAL A 179 -10.70 -29.48 -6.62
N ALA A 180 -10.07 -30.62 -6.93
CA ALA A 180 -10.07 -31.76 -6.02
C ALA A 180 -9.29 -31.39 -4.75
N GLN A 181 -9.74 -31.84 -3.59
CA GLN A 181 -8.97 -31.70 -2.36
C GLN A 181 -7.63 -32.42 -2.52
N SER A 182 -6.55 -31.70 -2.23
CA SER A 182 -5.19 -32.22 -2.23
C SER A 182 -4.56 -31.97 -0.86
N ASP A 183 -3.78 -32.95 -0.41
CA ASP A 183 -2.97 -32.86 0.82
C ASP A 183 -1.66 -32.08 0.59
N THR A 184 -1.41 -31.61 -0.64
CA THR A 184 -0.25 -30.77 -0.97
C THR A 184 -0.44 -29.33 -0.47
N PRO A 185 0.64 -28.66 -0.01
CA PRO A 185 0.58 -27.24 0.37
C PRO A 185 0.21 -26.30 -0.79
N SER A 186 0.49 -26.70 -2.03
CA SER A 186 0.06 -26.01 -3.23
C SER A 186 -1.29 -26.55 -3.71
N GLN A 187 -2.22 -25.66 -4.02
CA GLN A 187 -3.53 -26.00 -4.56
C GLN A 187 -3.86 -25.13 -5.78
N GLN A 188 -4.40 -25.75 -6.82
CA GLN A 188 -4.99 -25.04 -7.95
C GLN A 188 -6.12 -24.12 -7.47
N LEU A 189 -6.24 -22.94 -8.07
CA LEU A 189 -7.36 -22.04 -7.82
C LEU A 189 -8.53 -22.41 -8.73
N SER A 190 -9.74 -22.47 -8.16
CA SER A 190 -10.97 -22.67 -8.94
C SER A 190 -11.36 -21.40 -9.70
N ARG A 191 -12.30 -21.51 -10.64
CA ARG A 191 -12.88 -20.35 -11.32
C ARG A 191 -13.46 -19.32 -10.36
N ASP A 192 -14.09 -19.76 -9.27
CA ASP A 192 -14.67 -18.85 -8.28
C ASP A 192 -13.58 -18.15 -7.47
N ASP A 193 -12.51 -18.85 -7.07
CA ASP A 193 -11.35 -18.23 -6.41
C ASP A 193 -10.72 -17.14 -7.30
N TRP A 194 -10.51 -17.46 -8.59
CA TRP A 194 -9.99 -16.51 -9.57
C TRP A 194 -10.92 -15.33 -9.80
N LYS A 195 -12.24 -15.54 -9.80
CA LYS A 195 -13.22 -14.46 -9.94
C LYS A 195 -13.13 -13.48 -8.77
N ASP A 196 -13.07 -14.00 -7.55
CA ASP A 196 -12.94 -13.18 -6.35
C ASP A 196 -11.60 -12.42 -6.33
N TYR A 197 -10.50 -13.11 -6.66
CA TYR A 197 -9.17 -12.50 -6.73
C TYR A 197 -9.07 -11.42 -7.81
N ASN A 198 -9.52 -11.70 -9.04
CA ASN A 198 -9.54 -10.70 -10.12
C ASN A 198 -10.45 -9.52 -9.79
N GLY A 199 -11.58 -9.76 -9.11
CA GLY A 199 -12.44 -8.69 -8.61
C GLY A 199 -11.71 -7.77 -7.62
N ARG A 200 -10.87 -8.34 -6.76
CA ARG A 200 -10.03 -7.56 -5.83
C ARG A 200 -8.92 -6.79 -6.55
N LEU A 201 -8.22 -7.41 -7.50
CA LEU A 201 -7.22 -6.75 -8.34
C LEU A 201 -7.81 -5.55 -9.10
N GLU A 202 -9.01 -5.71 -9.66
CA GLU A 202 -9.70 -4.63 -10.37
C GLU A 202 -10.01 -3.44 -9.45
N ARG A 203 -10.49 -3.72 -8.22
CA ARG A 203 -10.71 -2.67 -7.21
C ARG A 203 -9.40 -2.01 -6.78
N ALA A 204 -8.33 -2.78 -6.65
CA ALA A 204 -6.99 -2.26 -6.34
C ALA A 204 -6.50 -1.29 -7.43
N ALA A 205 -6.70 -1.64 -8.70
CA ALA A 205 -6.26 -0.87 -9.88
C ALA A 205 -7.10 0.39 -10.14
N SER A 206 -8.42 0.31 -10.00
CA SER A 206 -9.34 1.41 -10.30
C SER A 206 -9.51 2.41 -9.14
N GLY A 207 -9.33 1.94 -7.90
CA GLY A 207 -9.51 2.75 -6.69
C GLY A 207 -8.69 4.04 -6.61
N PRO A 208 -7.39 4.07 -6.98
CA PRO A 208 -6.55 5.26 -6.89
C PRO A 208 -7.12 6.49 -7.62
N GLN A 209 -7.67 6.31 -8.83
CA GLN A 209 -8.26 7.40 -9.60
C GLN A 209 -9.48 7.98 -8.88
N ALA A 210 -10.44 7.12 -8.51
CA ALA A 210 -11.69 7.54 -7.87
C ALA A 210 -11.45 8.22 -6.51
N LEU A 211 -10.48 7.70 -5.73
CA LEU A 211 -10.08 8.31 -4.45
C LEU A 211 -9.41 9.66 -4.66
N ALA A 212 -8.52 9.79 -5.65
CA ALA A 212 -7.79 11.01 -5.93
C ALA A 212 -8.71 12.15 -6.40
N GLU A 213 -9.63 11.87 -7.33
CA GLU A 213 -10.62 12.85 -7.81
C GLU A 213 -11.47 13.37 -6.67
N ARG A 214 -11.99 12.48 -5.83
CA ARG A 214 -12.81 12.86 -4.67
C ARG A 214 -12.03 13.59 -3.60
N GLN A 215 -10.78 13.20 -3.36
CA GLN A 215 -9.89 13.94 -2.46
C GLN A 215 -9.71 15.37 -2.95
N CYS A 216 -9.36 15.56 -4.22
CA CYS A 216 -9.02 16.87 -4.76
C CYS A 216 -10.23 17.78 -4.90
N ALA A 217 -11.42 17.23 -5.13
CA ALA A 217 -12.67 17.98 -5.04
C ALA A 217 -12.94 18.58 -3.64
N LEU A 218 -12.37 17.97 -2.59
CA LEU A 218 -12.54 18.40 -1.20
C LEU A 218 -11.39 19.27 -0.67
N VAL A 219 -10.24 19.29 -1.34
CA VAL A 219 -9.07 20.09 -0.93
C VAL A 219 -9.30 21.55 -1.34
N PRO A 220 -9.26 22.51 -0.40
CA PRO A 220 -9.42 23.93 -0.73
C PRO A 220 -8.33 24.41 -1.69
N LYS A 221 -8.74 25.02 -2.81
CA LYS A 221 -7.83 25.54 -3.84
C LYS A 221 -6.86 24.49 -4.40
N ALA A 222 -7.34 23.25 -4.57
CA ALA A 222 -6.58 22.22 -5.27
C ALA A 222 -6.12 22.73 -6.65
N ASP A 223 -4.85 22.50 -6.97
CA ASP A 223 -4.33 22.75 -8.31
C ASP A 223 -4.84 21.69 -9.31
N ALA A 224 -4.65 21.96 -10.60
CA ALA A 224 -5.07 21.06 -11.68
C ALA A 224 -4.37 19.69 -11.65
N SER A 225 -3.18 19.60 -11.04
CA SER A 225 -2.39 18.38 -10.90
C SER A 225 -2.74 17.56 -9.66
N CYS A 226 -3.60 18.06 -8.77
CA CYS A 226 -3.88 17.44 -7.47
C CYS A 226 -4.28 15.96 -7.62
N ALA A 227 -5.22 15.66 -8.53
CA ALA A 227 -5.72 14.30 -8.70
C ALA A 227 -4.63 13.37 -9.24
N GLN A 228 -3.80 13.86 -10.17
CA GLN A 228 -2.67 13.10 -10.70
C GLN A 228 -1.64 12.80 -9.61
N GLY A 229 -1.25 13.79 -8.80
CA GLY A 229 -0.30 13.61 -7.71
C GLY A 229 -0.83 12.65 -6.63
N PHE A 230 -2.13 12.73 -6.32
CA PHE A 230 -2.76 11.81 -5.37
C PHE A 230 -2.82 10.38 -5.90
N ARG A 231 -3.30 10.18 -7.12
CA ARG A 231 -3.33 8.86 -7.75
C ARG A 231 -1.94 8.24 -7.78
N ALA A 232 -0.93 9.02 -8.18
CA ALA A 232 0.44 8.56 -8.22
C ALA A 232 0.93 8.11 -6.83
N SER A 233 0.63 8.88 -5.78
CA SER A 233 1.00 8.51 -4.40
C SER A 233 0.37 7.20 -3.91
N LEU A 234 -0.86 6.91 -4.31
CA LEU A 234 -1.55 5.66 -3.96
C LEU A 234 -0.99 4.49 -4.76
N THR A 235 -0.75 4.69 -6.06
CA THR A 235 -0.27 3.66 -7.00
C THR A 235 1.18 3.28 -6.72
N ALA A 236 2.04 4.24 -6.40
CA ALA A 236 3.47 4.02 -6.14
C ALA A 236 3.74 3.05 -4.98
N GLN A 237 2.76 2.86 -4.10
CA GLN A 237 2.83 1.96 -2.95
C GLN A 237 2.34 0.55 -3.25
N LEU A 238 1.75 0.32 -4.42
CA LEU A 238 1.33 -1.00 -4.89
C LEU A 238 2.46 -1.61 -5.72
N ASP A 239 3.18 -2.56 -5.12
CA ASP A 239 4.31 -3.19 -5.77
C ASP A 239 3.99 -4.61 -6.22
N PHE A 240 3.94 -4.81 -7.54
CA PHE A 240 3.79 -6.12 -8.19
C PHE A 240 5.05 -6.51 -8.98
N SER A 241 6.17 -5.77 -8.88
CA SER A 241 7.35 -6.10 -9.69
C SER A 241 8.00 -7.41 -9.29
N ASP A 242 8.01 -7.72 -7.99
CA ASP A 242 8.71 -8.89 -7.46
C ASP A 242 8.00 -10.19 -7.86
N VAL A 243 6.67 -10.15 -7.97
CA VAL A 243 5.82 -11.28 -8.39
C VAL A 243 5.78 -11.48 -9.90
N LEU A 244 6.19 -10.49 -10.69
CA LEU A 244 6.28 -10.60 -12.15
C LEU A 244 7.60 -11.19 -12.64
N GLY A 245 8.63 -11.19 -11.79
CA GLY A 245 10.00 -11.56 -12.12
C GLY A 245 10.51 -12.87 -11.51
N ALA A 246 9.71 -13.58 -10.72
CA ALA A 246 10.11 -14.86 -10.12
C ALA A 246 9.68 -16.04 -11.01
N PRO A 247 10.59 -16.67 -11.78
CA PRO A 247 10.40 -18.06 -12.18
C PRO A 247 10.60 -18.91 -10.92
N GLY A 248 9.53 -19.54 -10.42
CA GLY A 248 9.56 -20.54 -9.34
C GLY A 248 10.51 -20.21 -8.18
N SER A 249 10.03 -19.46 -7.20
CA SER A 249 10.69 -19.50 -5.89
C SER A 249 10.08 -20.66 -5.07
N PRO A 250 10.92 -21.50 -4.45
CA PRO A 250 10.60 -22.86 -4.01
C PRO A 250 9.55 -22.96 -2.90
#